data_AF-A0A350LKV8-F1
#
_entry.id   AF-A0A350LKV8-F1
#
_cell.length_a   1.000
_cell.length_b   1.000
_cell.length_c   1.000
_cell.angle_alpha   90.00
_cell.angle_beta   90.00
_cell.angle_gamma   90.00
#
_symmetry.space_group_name_H-M   'P 1'
#
loop_
_entity.id
_entity.type
_entity.pdbx_description
1 polymer ?
#
loop_
_entity_poly.entity_id
_entity_poly.type
_entity_poly.pdbx_seq_one_letter_code
_entity_poly.pdbx_strand_id
1 'polypeptide(L)'
;MQNFSYAYFDGVFYDNRNRADDPLTIPGLDVNQLAQFNPGNPIEVFVSDRGFVVMDSEADLFAALAAYYARVADDSCGKCTPCRAGSKIVARAFEKALKGDEKAFDAAYLTEVLNHMRETSLCGIGQTAPVALLGALQYCPEIFEHPTTKAAENFYALSTAPCIEACPAHVEVPKYIDAIKEGSPEDSVTTLLEHYPLIGSCGRVCVRYCERACRRGQVDAPVNIKNLKRYAADASGPVSAFFNPKEMPALTKTAKVAVVGAGPAGINCAYHLLRMGYPTDIFEAHGHAGGMALTGIPHYRLPNGLL
;
A
#
# COMPACT_ATOMS: atom_id res chain seq x y z
N MET A 1 -22.81 -20.13 8.81
CA MET A 1 -23.09 -18.89 9.56
C MET A 1 -21.81 -18.07 9.55
N GLN A 2 -21.91 -16.76 9.29
CA GLN A 2 -20.78 -15.84 9.44
C GLN A 2 -20.42 -15.81 10.93
N ASN A 3 -19.32 -16.43 11.32
CA ASN A 3 -18.96 -16.57 12.73
C ASN A 3 -17.97 -15.47 13.11
N PHE A 4 -18.45 -14.45 13.81
CA PHE A 4 -17.63 -13.43 14.45
C PHE A 4 -18.22 -13.11 15.83
N SER A 5 -17.37 -12.66 16.75
CA SER A 5 -17.71 -12.36 18.14
C SER A 5 -18.35 -10.97 18.27
N TYR A 6 -17.66 -9.93 17.80
CA TYR A 6 -18.19 -8.56 17.74
C TYR A 6 -17.46 -7.75 16.66
N ALA A 7 -18.08 -6.66 16.20
CA ALA A 7 -17.55 -5.86 15.11
C ALA A 7 -18.09 -4.42 15.16
N TYR A 8 -17.32 -3.49 14.61
CA TYR A 8 -17.80 -2.17 14.22
C TYR A 8 -17.56 -2.01 12.73
N PHE A 9 -18.61 -1.82 11.94
CA PHE A 9 -18.48 -1.73 10.48
C PHE A 9 -19.53 -0.80 9.89
N ASP A 10 -19.10 0.10 8.99
CA ASP A 10 -19.98 1.10 8.35
C ASP A 10 -20.81 1.94 9.33
N GLY A 11 -20.24 2.26 10.49
CA GLY A 11 -20.90 3.06 11.51
C GLY A 11 -21.85 2.30 12.43
N VAL A 12 -21.99 0.98 12.27
CA VAL A 12 -22.85 0.13 13.10
C VAL A 12 -22.01 -0.83 13.94
N PHE A 13 -22.35 -0.96 15.22
CA PHE A 13 -21.77 -1.96 16.12
C PHE A 13 -22.62 -3.24 16.14
N TYR A 14 -21.98 -4.38 15.99
CA TYR A 14 -22.57 -5.71 15.97
C TYR A 14 -21.95 -6.54 17.09
N ASP A 15 -22.77 -7.11 17.98
CA ASP A 15 -22.30 -7.91 19.11
C ASP A 15 -23.02 -9.27 19.14
N ASN A 16 -22.24 -10.33 18.90
CA ASN A 16 -22.70 -11.71 18.89
C ASN A 16 -22.24 -12.49 20.13
N ARG A 17 -21.50 -11.88 21.08
CA ARG A 17 -20.97 -12.56 22.28
C ARG A 17 -22.06 -13.26 23.10
N ASN A 18 -23.29 -12.75 23.05
CA ASN A 18 -24.45 -13.30 23.74
C ASN A 18 -25.59 -13.75 22.79
N ARG A 19 -25.30 -14.02 21.51
CA ARG A 19 -26.31 -14.34 20.48
C ARG A 19 -26.01 -15.64 19.72
N ALA A 20 -25.82 -16.74 20.45
CA ALA A 20 -25.50 -18.04 19.85
C ALA A 20 -26.62 -18.57 18.91
N ASP A 21 -27.89 -18.35 19.26
CA ASP A 21 -29.04 -18.90 18.52
C ASP A 21 -29.54 -18.01 17.37
N ASP A 22 -29.18 -16.72 17.36
CA ASP A 22 -29.57 -15.73 16.36
C ASP A 22 -28.43 -14.72 16.10
N PRO A 23 -27.35 -15.17 15.40
CA PRO A 23 -26.18 -14.34 15.16
C PRO A 23 -26.47 -13.24 14.14
N LEU A 24 -26.02 -12.02 14.45
CA LEU A 24 -26.03 -10.89 13.54
C LEU A 24 -25.05 -11.13 12.38
N THR A 25 -25.39 -10.56 11.22
CA THR A 25 -24.54 -10.54 10.02
C THR A 25 -24.20 -9.11 9.63
N ILE A 26 -23.02 -8.89 9.07
CA ILE A 26 -22.58 -7.56 8.61
C ILE A 26 -22.98 -7.39 7.13
N PRO A 27 -23.93 -6.48 6.79
CA PRO A 27 -24.34 -6.29 5.41
C PRO A 27 -23.17 -5.91 4.50
N GLY A 28 -23.03 -6.60 3.36
CA GLY A 28 -21.98 -6.30 2.38
C GLY A 28 -20.58 -6.81 2.74
N LEU A 29 -20.41 -7.52 3.85
CA LEU A 29 -19.17 -8.22 4.19
C LEU A 29 -19.41 -9.73 4.26
N ASP A 30 -18.68 -10.50 3.44
CA ASP A 30 -18.68 -11.97 3.53
C ASP A 30 -17.58 -12.43 4.49
N VAL A 31 -17.93 -12.53 5.77
CA VAL A 31 -17.03 -12.96 6.85
C VAL A 31 -16.42 -14.35 6.57
N ASN A 32 -17.09 -15.22 5.81
CA ASN A 32 -16.54 -16.54 5.49
C ASN A 32 -15.33 -16.44 4.55
N GLN A 33 -15.29 -15.43 3.66
CA GLN A 33 -14.12 -15.20 2.81
C GLN A 33 -12.91 -14.76 3.63
N LEU A 34 -13.12 -13.96 4.69
CA LEU A 34 -12.06 -13.61 5.63
C LEU A 34 -11.50 -14.87 6.31
N ALA A 35 -12.37 -15.75 6.79
CA ALA A 35 -11.95 -17.01 7.42
C ALA A 35 -11.16 -17.94 6.47
N GLN A 36 -11.32 -17.80 5.16
CA GLN A 36 -10.63 -18.61 4.14
C GLN A 36 -9.38 -17.95 3.56
N PHE A 37 -9.03 -16.72 3.98
CA PHE A 37 -7.91 -15.97 3.41
C PHE A 37 -6.57 -16.71 3.52
N ASN A 38 -6.32 -17.38 4.64
CA ASN A 38 -5.08 -18.12 4.88
C ASN A 38 -5.38 -19.50 5.51
N PRO A 39 -5.64 -20.53 4.69
CA PRO A 39 -6.01 -21.86 5.20
C PRO A 39 -4.97 -22.41 6.18
N GLY A 40 -5.42 -22.79 7.38
CA GLY A 40 -4.55 -23.26 8.46
C GLY A 40 -4.01 -22.16 9.39
N ASN A 41 -4.28 -20.89 9.08
CA ASN A 41 -3.97 -19.75 9.94
C ASN A 41 -5.19 -18.81 9.99
N PRO A 42 -6.18 -19.09 10.85
CA PRO A 42 -7.43 -18.34 10.88
C PRO A 42 -7.18 -16.88 11.29
N ILE A 43 -7.92 -15.95 10.68
CA ILE A 43 -7.90 -14.54 11.07
C ILE A 43 -8.61 -14.39 12.42
N GLU A 44 -7.94 -13.79 13.39
CA GLU A 44 -8.52 -13.46 14.71
C GLU A 44 -9.17 -12.08 14.71
N VAL A 45 -8.49 -11.08 14.14
CA VAL A 45 -8.97 -9.71 14.04
C VAL A 45 -8.73 -9.18 12.63
N PHE A 46 -9.77 -8.61 12.03
CA PHE A 46 -9.71 -7.90 10.76
C PHE A 46 -9.93 -6.41 10.98
N VAL A 47 -9.04 -5.56 10.46
CA VAL A 47 -9.14 -4.09 10.55
C VAL A 47 -9.09 -3.50 9.14
N SER A 48 -9.97 -2.53 8.86
CA SER A 48 -10.13 -1.91 7.54
C SER A 48 -10.50 -0.42 7.64
N ASP A 49 -10.58 0.24 6.48
CA ASP A 49 -11.07 1.61 6.33
C ASP A 49 -12.55 1.79 6.71
N ARG A 50 -13.27 0.69 6.93
CA ARG A 50 -14.71 0.66 7.29
C ARG A 50 -14.96 0.29 8.74
N GLY A 51 -13.91 -0.13 9.47
CA GLY A 51 -13.99 -0.54 10.87
C GLY A 51 -13.22 -1.83 11.15
N PHE A 52 -13.66 -2.62 12.14
CA PHE A 52 -13.01 -3.87 12.57
C PHE A 52 -14.02 -5.01 12.76
N VAL A 53 -13.52 -6.25 12.66
CA VAL A 53 -14.25 -7.48 12.96
C VAL A 53 -13.37 -8.37 13.84
N VAL A 54 -13.88 -8.77 14.99
CA VAL A 54 -13.23 -9.70 15.92
C VAL A 54 -13.89 -11.06 15.78
N MET A 55 -13.12 -12.06 15.34
CA MET A 55 -13.61 -13.38 14.97
C MET A 55 -13.78 -14.30 16.19
N ASP A 56 -12.87 -14.20 17.15
CA ASP A 56 -12.83 -14.98 18.41
C ASP A 56 -12.94 -14.04 19.62
N SER A 57 -13.66 -14.43 20.67
CA SER A 57 -13.76 -13.63 21.91
C SER A 57 -12.43 -13.45 22.64
N GLU A 58 -11.49 -14.38 22.46
CA GLU A 58 -10.16 -14.32 23.08
C GLU A 58 -9.16 -13.48 22.27
N ALA A 59 -9.55 -12.99 21.09
CA ALA A 59 -8.68 -12.21 20.23
C ALA A 59 -8.45 -10.79 20.79
N ASP A 60 -7.18 -10.37 20.75
CA ASP A 60 -6.75 -9.09 21.33
C ASP A 60 -6.89 -7.95 20.32
N LEU A 61 -8.04 -7.27 20.35
CA LEU A 61 -8.31 -6.12 19.50
C LEU A 61 -7.35 -4.96 19.77
N PHE A 62 -6.90 -4.76 21.01
CA PHE A 62 -5.96 -3.69 21.35
C PHE A 62 -4.62 -3.92 20.65
N ALA A 63 -4.08 -5.13 20.74
CA ALA A 63 -2.84 -5.51 20.06
C ALA A 63 -2.95 -5.36 18.54
N ALA A 64 -4.09 -5.77 17.94
CA ALA A 64 -4.34 -5.62 16.52
C ALA A 64 -4.41 -4.13 16.08
N LEU A 65 -5.07 -3.27 16.86
CA LEU A 65 -5.12 -1.83 16.61
C LEU A 65 -3.76 -1.17 16.78
N ALA A 66 -2.93 -1.62 17.73
CA ALA A 66 -1.57 -1.15 17.91
C ALA A 66 -0.71 -1.45 16.66
N ALA A 67 -0.76 -2.69 16.15
CA ALA A 67 -0.05 -3.07 14.94
C ALA A 67 -0.57 -2.33 13.70
N TYR A 68 -1.89 -2.13 13.62
CA TYR A 68 -2.53 -1.32 12.58
C TYR A 68 -2.00 0.12 12.59
N TYR A 69 -1.94 0.78 13.75
CA TYR A 69 -1.46 2.16 13.84
C TYR A 69 0.05 2.32 13.64
N ALA A 70 0.85 1.32 14.00
CA ALA A 70 2.25 1.27 13.59
C ALA A 70 2.35 1.32 12.06
N ARG A 71 1.53 0.52 11.36
CA ARG A 71 1.50 0.54 9.89
C ARG A 71 0.96 1.84 9.31
N VAL A 72 -0.11 2.42 9.86
CA VAL A 72 -0.65 3.73 9.42
C VAL A 72 0.39 4.84 9.57
N ALA A 73 1.21 4.80 10.62
CA ALA A 73 2.30 5.76 10.82
C ALA A 73 3.40 5.63 9.75
N ASP A 74 3.70 4.40 9.31
CA ASP A 74 4.65 4.11 8.23
C ASP A 74 4.08 4.47 6.84
N ASP A 75 2.81 4.19 6.59
CA ASP A 75 2.11 4.46 5.32
C ASP A 75 1.81 5.96 5.13
N SER A 76 1.94 6.78 6.19
CA SER A 76 1.79 8.23 6.09
C SER A 76 2.88 8.84 5.19
N CYS A 77 2.47 9.40 4.04
CA CYS A 77 3.36 10.11 3.12
C CYS A 77 3.97 11.40 3.69
N GLY A 78 3.51 11.86 4.85
CA GLY A 78 4.06 13.03 5.55
C GLY A 78 3.61 14.38 4.99
N LYS A 79 2.68 14.45 4.04
CA LYS A 79 2.25 15.72 3.41
C LYS A 79 1.34 16.54 4.31
N CYS A 80 0.19 15.99 4.75
CA CYS A 80 -0.74 16.71 5.61
C CYS A 80 -0.40 16.52 7.10
N THR A 81 -0.38 17.62 7.85
CA THR A 81 -0.16 17.62 9.30
C THR A 81 -1.10 16.70 10.09
N PRO A 82 -2.44 16.71 9.87
CA PRO A 82 -3.36 15.83 10.62
C PRO A 82 -2.94 14.37 10.57
N CYS A 83 -2.76 13.79 9.38
CA CYS A 83 -2.30 12.41 9.25
C CYS A 83 -0.86 12.23 9.73
N ARG A 84 0.10 13.07 9.30
CA ARG A 84 1.54 12.92 9.63
C ARG A 84 1.81 12.93 11.14
N ALA A 85 1.17 13.84 11.85
CA ALA A 85 1.35 13.99 13.29
C ALA A 85 0.41 13.05 14.05
N GLY A 86 -0.87 13.00 13.66
CA GLY A 86 -1.88 12.21 14.35
C GLY A 86 -1.56 10.72 14.36
N SER A 87 -1.16 10.14 13.22
CA SER A 87 -0.81 8.71 13.15
C SER A 87 0.33 8.35 14.11
N LYS A 88 1.35 9.22 14.19
CA LYS A 88 2.50 9.03 15.09
C LYS A 88 2.15 9.24 16.56
N ILE A 89 1.24 10.17 16.87
CA ILE A 89 0.75 10.37 18.24
C ILE A 89 0.04 9.10 18.71
N VAL A 90 -0.89 8.57 17.90
CA VAL A 90 -1.66 7.37 18.24
C VAL A 90 -0.75 6.13 18.32
N ALA A 91 0.14 5.92 17.34
CA ALA A 91 1.07 4.79 17.35
C ALA A 91 1.98 4.80 18.60
N ARG A 92 2.46 5.97 19.02
CA ARG A 92 3.27 6.11 20.25
C ARG A 92 2.45 5.86 21.52
N ALA A 93 1.18 6.22 21.54
CA ALA A 93 0.30 5.93 22.67
C ALA A 93 0.14 4.42 22.84
N PHE A 94 -0.14 3.69 21.75
CA PHE A 94 -0.15 2.22 21.75
C PHE A 94 1.19 1.62 22.17
N GLU A 95 2.30 2.09 21.61
CA GLU A 95 3.64 1.58 21.94
C GLU A 95 3.96 1.69 23.44
N LYS A 96 3.60 2.82 24.06
CA LYS A 96 3.80 3.04 25.50
C LYS A 96 2.87 2.17 26.35
N ALA A 97 1.59 2.06 25.96
CA ALA A 97 0.63 1.21 26.65
C ALA A 97 1.06 -0.26 26.63
N LEU A 98 1.53 -0.78 25.47
CA LEU A 98 2.08 -2.13 25.36
C LEU A 98 3.33 -2.36 26.25
N LYS A 99 4.06 -1.30 26.59
CA LYS A 99 5.22 -1.33 27.51
C LYS A 99 4.81 -1.20 29.00
N GLY A 100 3.52 -1.17 29.31
CA GLY A 100 2.98 -1.11 30.68
C GLY A 100 2.75 0.31 31.22
N ASP A 101 2.83 1.35 30.37
CA ASP A 101 2.43 2.71 30.77
C ASP A 101 0.93 2.90 30.51
N GLU A 102 0.10 2.45 31.45
CA GLU A 102 -1.37 2.52 31.37
C GLU A 102 -1.89 3.96 31.21
N LYS A 103 -1.13 4.96 31.68
CA LYS A 103 -1.51 6.38 31.58
C LYS A 103 -1.16 7.00 30.23
N ALA A 104 -0.45 6.28 29.37
CA ALA A 104 -0.08 6.78 28.05
C ALA A 104 -1.26 6.84 27.07
N PHE A 105 -2.35 6.13 27.35
CA PHE A 105 -3.50 6.01 26.47
C PHE A 105 -4.66 6.91 26.92
N ASP A 106 -4.56 8.21 26.63
CA ASP A 106 -5.63 9.17 26.87
C ASP A 106 -6.72 9.08 25.79
N ALA A 107 -7.80 8.34 26.07
CA ALA A 107 -8.89 8.11 25.14
C ALA A 107 -9.57 9.41 24.65
N ALA A 108 -9.70 10.43 25.51
CA ALA A 108 -10.34 11.69 25.15
C ALA A 108 -9.48 12.48 24.17
N TYR A 109 -8.20 12.66 24.50
CA TYR A 109 -7.24 13.33 23.62
C TYR A 109 -7.05 12.59 22.30
N LEU A 110 -6.92 11.26 22.33
CA LEU A 110 -6.79 10.46 21.12
C LEU A 110 -8.04 10.55 20.24
N THR A 111 -9.24 10.60 20.83
CA THR A 111 -10.48 10.83 20.07
C THR A 111 -10.46 12.15 19.31
N GLU A 112 -9.97 13.24 19.93
CA GLU A 112 -9.82 14.53 19.25
C GLU A 112 -8.82 14.46 18.09
N VAL A 113 -7.65 13.84 18.31
CA VAL A 113 -6.63 13.64 17.28
C VAL A 113 -7.19 12.85 16.10
N LEU A 114 -7.93 11.78 16.38
CA LEU A 114 -8.53 10.90 15.38
C LEU A 114 -9.64 11.59 14.57
N ASN A 115 -10.49 12.40 15.21
CA ASN A 115 -11.47 13.20 14.49
C ASN A 115 -10.79 14.26 13.61
N HIS A 116 -9.73 14.90 14.09
CA HIS A 116 -8.95 15.83 13.28
C HIS A 116 -8.32 15.15 12.07
N MET A 117 -7.76 13.94 12.24
CA MET A 117 -7.28 13.11 11.14
C MET A 117 -8.39 12.84 10.12
N ARG A 118 -9.54 12.36 10.59
CA ARG A 118 -10.70 11.98 9.75
C ARG A 118 -11.22 13.14 8.92
N GLU A 119 -11.33 14.32 9.51
CA GLU A 119 -12.03 15.46 8.91
C GLU A 119 -11.13 16.36 8.07
N THR A 120 -9.81 16.38 8.32
CA THR A 120 -8.91 17.37 7.71
C THR A 120 -7.73 16.77 6.94
N SER A 121 -7.56 15.45 6.93
CA SER A 121 -6.55 14.81 6.08
C SER A 121 -6.88 14.97 4.59
N LEU A 122 -5.84 15.06 3.75
CA LEU A 122 -5.98 15.32 2.32
C LEU A 122 -6.41 14.09 1.50
N CYS A 123 -6.18 12.87 2.00
CA CYS A 123 -6.38 11.63 1.26
C CYS A 123 -7.13 10.57 2.07
N GLY A 124 -7.56 9.51 1.37
CA GLY A 124 -8.33 8.42 1.96
C GLY A 124 -7.64 7.74 3.14
N ILE A 125 -6.32 7.48 3.08
CA ILE A 125 -5.59 6.83 4.19
C ILE A 125 -5.73 7.63 5.48
N GLY A 126 -5.45 8.93 5.44
CA GLY A 126 -5.54 9.79 6.62
C GLY A 126 -6.99 9.98 7.11
N GLN A 127 -7.95 9.97 6.19
CA GLN A 127 -9.37 10.14 6.52
C GLN A 127 -9.99 8.87 7.12
N THR A 128 -9.61 7.68 6.63
CA THR A 128 -10.28 6.42 7.01
C THR A 128 -9.53 5.62 8.07
N ALA A 129 -8.22 5.81 8.26
CA ALA A 129 -7.49 5.13 9.33
C ALA A 129 -8.08 5.32 10.74
N PRO A 130 -8.68 6.49 11.08
CA PRO A 130 -9.39 6.68 12.34
C PRO A 130 -10.61 5.80 12.58
N VAL A 131 -11.27 5.29 11.53
CA VAL A 131 -12.62 4.70 11.62
C VAL A 131 -12.68 3.54 12.61
N ALA A 132 -11.76 2.57 12.51
CA ALA A 132 -11.75 1.41 13.38
C ALA A 132 -11.49 1.77 14.85
N LEU A 133 -10.53 2.66 15.12
CA LEU A 133 -10.19 3.05 16.49
C LEU A 133 -11.25 3.94 17.13
N LEU A 134 -11.87 4.85 16.38
CA LEU A 134 -13.01 5.63 16.87
C LEU A 134 -14.17 4.70 17.26
N GLY A 135 -14.46 3.69 16.44
CA GLY A 135 -15.44 2.65 16.78
C GLY A 135 -15.07 1.88 18.06
N ALA A 136 -13.81 1.47 18.19
CA ALA A 136 -13.36 0.72 19.36
C ALA A 136 -13.43 1.58 20.64
N LEU A 137 -12.98 2.84 20.58
CA LEU A 137 -13.06 3.78 21.70
C LEU A 137 -14.50 4.01 22.19
N GLN A 138 -15.47 4.01 21.26
CA GLN A 138 -16.87 4.23 21.59
C GLN A 138 -17.57 2.98 22.13
N TYR A 139 -17.35 1.82 21.52
CA TYR A 139 -18.14 0.61 21.77
C TYR A 139 -17.41 -0.47 22.56
N CYS A 140 -16.09 -0.35 22.70
CA CYS A 140 -15.25 -1.30 23.44
C CYS A 140 -14.26 -0.55 24.37
N PRO A 141 -14.71 0.39 25.24
CA PRO A 141 -13.82 1.15 26.11
C PRO A 141 -12.99 0.26 27.06
N GLU A 142 -13.49 -0.92 27.42
CA GLU A 142 -12.87 -1.86 28.35
C GLU A 142 -11.47 -2.30 27.92
N ILE A 143 -11.21 -2.39 26.61
CA ILE A 143 -9.90 -2.83 26.09
C ILE A 143 -8.82 -1.76 26.27
N PHE A 144 -9.21 -0.51 26.52
CA PHE A 144 -8.32 0.63 26.74
C PHE A 144 -8.15 0.95 28.22
N GLU A 145 -9.13 0.60 29.06
CA GLU A 145 -9.02 0.69 30.53
C GLU A 145 -8.03 -0.35 31.09
N HIS A 146 -7.96 -1.51 30.45
CA HIS A 146 -7.05 -2.60 30.80
C HIS A 146 -6.22 -3.03 29.58
N PRO A 147 -5.28 -2.20 29.12
CA PRO A 147 -4.52 -2.48 27.92
C PRO A 147 -3.63 -3.70 28.11
N THR A 148 -3.59 -4.56 27.10
CA THR A 148 -2.64 -5.67 27.04
C THR A 148 -1.20 -5.16 26.97
N THR A 149 -0.25 -5.98 27.41
CA THR A 149 1.18 -5.77 27.13
C THR A 149 1.69 -6.70 26.02
N LYS A 150 0.83 -7.58 25.50
CA LYS A 150 1.16 -8.50 24.42
C LYS A 150 1.01 -7.78 23.07
N ALA A 151 2.09 -7.72 22.30
CA ALA A 151 2.02 -7.23 20.93
C ALA A 151 1.35 -8.27 20.01
N ALA A 152 0.75 -7.82 18.91
CA ALA A 152 0.18 -8.72 17.93
C ALA A 152 1.28 -9.59 17.29
N GLU A 153 1.08 -10.90 17.31
CA GLU A 153 1.93 -11.87 16.63
C GLU A 153 1.33 -12.17 15.24
N ASN A 154 2.16 -12.44 14.23
CA ASN A 154 1.70 -12.80 12.87
C ASN A 154 0.77 -11.79 12.19
N PHE A 155 1.01 -10.49 12.41
CA PHE A 155 0.26 -9.41 11.77
C PHE A 155 0.56 -9.30 10.27
N TYR A 156 -0.48 -9.16 9.45
CA TYR A 156 -0.39 -8.88 8.02
C TYR A 156 -1.18 -7.62 7.67
N ALA A 157 -0.55 -6.67 6.98
CA ALA A 157 -1.21 -5.46 6.49
C ALA A 157 -0.87 -5.19 5.03
N LEU A 158 -1.90 -4.81 4.28
CA LEU A 158 -1.82 -4.43 2.88
C LEU A 158 -2.58 -3.12 2.67
N SER A 159 -1.88 -2.06 2.29
CA SER A 159 -2.47 -0.83 1.79
C SER A 159 -2.38 -0.86 0.26
N THR A 160 -3.53 -0.93 -0.41
CA THR A 160 -3.58 -1.11 -1.87
C THR A 160 -4.73 -0.35 -2.52
N ALA A 161 -4.72 -0.32 -3.84
CA ALA A 161 -5.81 0.16 -4.68
C ALA A 161 -6.04 -0.83 -5.83
N PRO A 162 -7.25 -0.93 -6.38
CA PRO A 162 -7.52 -1.86 -7.49
C PRO A 162 -6.62 -1.66 -8.72
N CYS A 163 -6.13 -0.43 -8.94
CA CYS A 163 -5.18 -0.14 -10.01
C CYS A 163 -3.76 -0.67 -9.75
N ILE A 164 -3.35 -0.82 -8.48
CA ILE A 164 -2.10 -1.47 -8.06
C ILE A 164 -2.24 -2.98 -8.30
N GLU A 165 -3.29 -3.60 -7.77
CA GLU A 165 -3.54 -5.04 -7.90
C GLU A 165 -3.71 -5.50 -9.35
N ALA A 166 -4.33 -4.68 -10.19
CA ALA A 166 -4.47 -5.00 -11.61
C ALA A 166 -3.17 -4.80 -12.40
N CYS A 167 -2.16 -4.10 -11.85
CA CYS A 167 -0.90 -3.89 -12.54
C CYS A 167 0.00 -5.12 -12.38
N PRO A 168 0.50 -5.73 -13.47
CA PRO A 168 1.42 -6.87 -13.35
C PRO A 168 2.74 -6.57 -12.62
N ALA A 169 3.10 -5.29 -12.51
CA ALA A 169 4.29 -4.82 -11.79
C ALA A 169 3.96 -4.26 -10.40
N HIS A 170 2.68 -4.30 -9.98
CA HIS A 170 2.18 -3.73 -8.72
C HIS A 170 2.70 -2.31 -8.45
N VAL A 171 2.75 -1.45 -9.47
CA VAL A 171 3.24 -0.08 -9.28
C VAL A 171 2.28 0.74 -8.42
N GLU A 172 2.84 1.62 -7.61
CA GLU A 172 2.10 2.56 -6.74
C GLU A 172 1.38 3.65 -7.55
N VAL A 173 0.31 3.28 -8.26
CA VAL A 173 -0.47 4.17 -9.15
C VAL A 173 -0.93 5.46 -8.47
N PRO A 174 -1.54 5.42 -7.27
CA PRO A 174 -1.95 6.64 -6.59
C PRO A 174 -0.77 7.57 -6.28
N LYS A 175 0.33 7.01 -5.75
CA LYS A 175 1.53 7.76 -5.32
C LYS A 175 2.15 8.57 -6.46
N TYR A 176 2.35 7.96 -7.63
CA TYR A 176 2.98 8.69 -8.73
C TYR A 176 2.01 9.66 -9.43
N ILE A 177 0.69 9.43 -9.36
CA ILE A 177 -0.31 10.40 -9.84
C ILE A 177 -0.36 11.62 -8.92
N ASP A 178 -0.26 11.42 -7.61
CA ASP A 178 -0.20 12.52 -6.64
C ASP A 178 1.05 13.38 -6.87
N ALA A 179 2.21 12.76 -7.14
CA ALA A 179 3.43 13.49 -7.53
C ALA A 179 3.24 14.37 -8.78
N ILE A 180 2.55 13.85 -9.81
CA ILE A 180 2.19 14.65 -11.00
C ILE A 180 1.26 15.81 -10.63
N LYS A 181 0.26 15.57 -9.79
CA LYS A 181 -0.70 16.59 -9.33
C LYS A 181 -0.02 17.70 -8.54
N GLU A 182 1.05 17.39 -7.82
CA GLU A 182 1.87 18.34 -7.07
C GLU A 182 2.87 19.12 -7.93
N GLY A 183 2.97 18.80 -9.23
CA GLY A 183 3.92 19.44 -10.14
C GLY A 183 5.34 18.87 -10.08
N SER A 184 5.50 17.67 -9.51
CA SER A 184 6.78 16.95 -9.38
C SER A 184 6.78 15.67 -10.23
N PRO A 185 6.84 15.75 -11.58
CA PRO A 185 6.91 14.55 -12.41
C PRO A 185 8.16 13.69 -12.13
N GLU A 186 9.23 14.26 -11.58
CA GLU A 186 10.45 13.54 -11.21
C GLU A 186 10.21 12.57 -10.04
N ASP A 187 9.39 12.97 -9.06
CA ASP A 187 9.00 12.12 -7.94
C ASP A 187 8.10 10.97 -8.42
N SER A 188 7.28 11.22 -9.45
CA SER A 188 6.51 10.19 -10.15
C SER A 188 7.43 9.16 -10.82
N VAL A 189 8.47 9.63 -11.53
CA VAL A 189 9.47 8.75 -12.16
C VAL A 189 10.22 7.95 -11.09
N THR A 190 10.65 8.58 -10.00
CA THR A 190 11.34 7.91 -8.88
C THR A 190 10.49 6.79 -8.28
N THR A 191 9.20 7.06 -8.04
CA THR A 191 8.25 6.04 -7.58
C THR A 191 8.15 4.86 -8.56
N LEU A 192 8.12 5.13 -9.87
CA LEU A 192 8.05 4.08 -10.89
C LEU A 192 9.36 3.28 -11.01
N LEU A 193 10.51 3.91 -10.79
CA LEU A 193 11.83 3.26 -10.79
C LEU A 193 11.96 2.23 -9.67
N GLU A 194 11.20 2.35 -8.57
CA GLU A 194 11.13 1.31 -7.54
C GLU A 194 10.78 -0.07 -8.16
N HIS A 195 10.02 -0.08 -9.26
CA HIS A 195 9.51 -1.29 -9.92
C HIS A 195 10.23 -1.64 -11.24
N TYR A 196 10.48 -0.67 -12.14
CA TYR A 196 11.17 -0.93 -13.42
C TYR A 196 11.73 0.34 -14.08
N PRO A 197 12.81 0.22 -14.89
CA PRO A 197 13.44 1.37 -15.55
C PRO A 197 12.79 1.79 -16.88
N LEU A 198 11.92 0.96 -17.48
CA LEU A 198 11.34 1.18 -18.83
C LEU A 198 10.07 2.05 -18.80
N ILE A 199 10.13 3.18 -18.08
CA ILE A 199 8.96 4.01 -17.77
C ILE A 199 8.38 4.67 -19.02
N GLY A 200 9.22 5.27 -19.85
CA GLY A 200 8.80 5.93 -21.09
C GLY A 200 8.09 4.98 -22.04
N SER A 201 8.59 3.75 -22.18
CA SER A 201 7.99 2.69 -22.99
C SER A 201 6.65 2.25 -22.41
N CYS A 202 6.58 1.97 -21.11
CA CYS A 202 5.34 1.63 -20.43
C CYS A 202 4.27 2.72 -20.54
N GLY A 203 4.65 4.01 -20.53
CA GLY A 203 3.73 5.14 -20.76
C GLY A 203 3.13 5.17 -22.17
N ARG A 204 3.72 4.47 -23.14
CA ARG A 204 3.27 4.45 -24.53
C ARG A 204 2.49 3.18 -24.87
N VAL A 205 3.05 2.02 -24.51
CA VAL A 205 2.60 0.72 -25.03
C VAL A 205 1.82 -0.14 -24.04
N CYS A 206 1.76 0.24 -22.74
CA CYS A 206 1.02 -0.53 -21.74
C CYS A 206 -0.45 -0.75 -22.12
N VAL A 207 -0.97 -1.93 -21.76
CA VAL A 207 -2.34 -2.40 -22.07
C VAL A 207 -3.40 -1.97 -21.05
N ARG A 208 -3.02 -1.20 -20.02
CA ARG A 208 -3.94 -0.44 -19.16
C ARG A 208 -4.87 -1.28 -18.26
N TYR A 209 -4.39 -2.40 -17.72
CA TYR A 209 -5.16 -3.18 -16.72
C TYR A 209 -5.60 -2.33 -15.52
N CYS A 210 -4.72 -1.44 -15.06
CA CYS A 210 -5.00 -0.49 -13.99
C CYS A 210 -6.17 0.47 -14.29
N GLU A 211 -6.35 0.88 -15.55
CA GLU A 211 -7.49 1.74 -15.94
C GLU A 211 -8.80 0.93 -15.94
N ARG A 212 -8.76 -0.34 -16.34
CA ARG A 212 -9.94 -1.24 -16.30
C ARG A 212 -10.44 -1.48 -14.88
N ALA A 213 -9.55 -1.57 -13.91
CA ALA A 213 -9.88 -1.77 -12.50
C ALA A 213 -10.16 -0.46 -11.73
N CYS A 214 -10.07 0.70 -12.38
CA CYS A 214 -10.12 1.98 -11.69
C CYS A 214 -11.51 2.25 -11.07
N ARG A 215 -11.57 2.41 -9.74
CA ARG A 215 -12.82 2.75 -9.02
C ARG A 215 -13.51 4.01 -9.53
N ARG A 216 -12.75 4.98 -10.05
CA ARG A 216 -13.32 6.22 -10.61
C ARG A 216 -14.27 5.95 -11.78
N GLY A 217 -14.09 4.85 -12.51
CA GLY A 217 -15.01 4.42 -13.56
C GLY A 217 -16.41 4.05 -13.06
N GLN A 218 -16.63 3.89 -11.76
CA GLN A 218 -17.95 3.72 -11.15
C GLN A 218 -18.69 5.05 -10.93
N VAL A 219 -17.97 6.17 -11.02
CA VAL A 219 -18.53 7.52 -10.87
C VAL A 219 -18.65 8.19 -12.24
N ASP A 220 -17.56 8.22 -13.00
CA ASP A 220 -17.52 8.79 -14.35
C ASP A 220 -16.64 7.96 -15.29
N ALA A 221 -15.35 8.27 -15.40
CA ALA A 221 -14.41 7.63 -16.31
C ALA A 221 -13.14 7.20 -15.56
N PRO A 222 -12.49 6.09 -15.96
CA PRO A 222 -11.19 5.74 -15.44
C PRO A 222 -10.17 6.86 -15.61
N VAL A 223 -9.28 6.99 -14.63
CA VAL A 223 -8.13 7.89 -14.74
C VAL A 223 -7.25 7.43 -15.92
N ASN A 224 -6.73 8.39 -16.71
CA ASN A 224 -5.87 8.12 -17.86
C ASN A 224 -4.42 7.79 -17.44
N ILE A 225 -4.30 6.72 -16.65
CA ILE A 225 -3.08 6.32 -15.93
C ILE A 225 -1.90 6.14 -16.88
N LYS A 226 -2.10 5.52 -18.05
CA LYS A 226 -1.02 5.32 -19.02
C LYS A 226 -0.47 6.65 -19.55
N ASN A 227 -1.34 7.60 -19.87
CA ASN A 227 -0.89 8.88 -20.40
C ASN A 227 -0.30 9.77 -19.30
N LEU A 228 -0.73 9.65 -18.05
CA LEU A 228 -0.07 10.30 -16.92
C LEU A 228 1.36 9.76 -16.72
N LYS A 229 1.54 8.44 -16.83
CA LYS A 229 2.88 7.83 -16.82
C LYS A 229 3.75 8.32 -17.99
N ARG A 230 3.16 8.47 -19.18
CA ARG A 230 3.86 9.07 -20.33
C ARG A 230 4.26 10.51 -20.03
N TYR A 231 3.35 11.31 -19.49
CA TYR A 231 3.63 12.70 -19.12
C TYR A 231 4.78 12.78 -18.14
N ALA A 232 4.79 11.98 -17.07
CA ALA A 232 5.88 11.96 -16.11
C ALA A 232 7.23 11.64 -16.76
N ALA A 233 7.29 10.60 -17.61
CA ALA A 233 8.50 10.25 -18.34
C ALA A 233 8.96 11.36 -19.29
N ASP A 234 8.03 11.97 -20.02
CA ASP A 234 8.35 12.98 -21.03
C ASP A 234 8.76 14.32 -20.37
N ALA A 235 8.17 14.67 -19.23
CA ALA A 235 8.45 15.92 -18.49
C ALA A 235 9.78 15.86 -17.72
N SER A 236 10.15 14.69 -17.21
CA SER A 236 11.36 14.51 -16.38
C SER A 236 12.63 14.19 -17.17
N GLY A 237 12.53 13.96 -18.47
CA GLY A 237 13.66 13.60 -19.31
C GLY A 237 14.10 12.13 -19.18
N PRO A 238 15.30 11.78 -19.67
CA PRO A 238 15.74 10.40 -19.74
C PRO A 238 15.97 9.81 -18.34
N VAL A 239 15.59 8.55 -18.17
CA VAL A 239 15.76 7.81 -16.90
C VAL A 239 17.23 7.77 -16.44
N SER A 240 18.20 7.85 -17.36
CA SER A 240 19.62 7.94 -17.01
C SER A 240 19.97 9.17 -16.16
N ALA A 241 19.19 10.27 -16.26
CA ALA A 241 19.39 11.47 -15.45
C ALA A 241 19.06 11.26 -13.96
N PHE A 242 18.32 10.19 -13.62
CA PHE A 242 17.96 9.81 -12.25
C PHE A 242 19.04 8.97 -11.56
N PHE A 243 20.09 8.58 -12.29
CA PHE A 243 21.18 7.78 -11.74
C PHE A 243 22.45 8.62 -11.67
N ASN A 244 22.98 8.82 -10.46
CA ASN A 244 24.29 9.39 -10.25
C ASN A 244 25.34 8.27 -10.33
N PRO A 245 26.29 8.29 -11.28
CA PRO A 245 27.34 7.26 -11.36
C PRO A 245 28.19 7.13 -10.08
N LYS A 246 28.23 8.17 -9.25
CA LYS A 246 28.92 8.16 -7.95
C LYS A 246 28.12 7.51 -6.83
N GLU A 247 26.82 7.29 -7.03
CA GLU A 247 25.88 6.70 -6.06
C GLU A 247 25.34 5.35 -6.56
N MET A 248 26.14 4.66 -7.38
CA MET A 248 25.86 3.29 -7.79
C MET A 248 25.69 2.38 -6.56
N PRO A 249 24.72 1.45 -6.56
CA PRO A 249 24.60 0.45 -5.51
C PRO A 249 25.93 -0.30 -5.32
N ALA A 250 26.35 -0.45 -4.07
CA ALA A 250 27.54 -1.23 -3.77
C ALA A 250 27.32 -2.69 -4.19
N LEU A 251 28.28 -3.25 -4.91
CA LEU A 251 28.28 -4.66 -5.29
C LEU A 251 28.67 -5.51 -4.07
N THR A 252 27.70 -5.75 -3.19
CA THR A 252 27.90 -6.46 -1.91
C THR A 252 27.94 -7.98 -2.08
N LYS A 253 27.53 -8.51 -3.24
CA LYS A 253 27.51 -9.95 -3.53
C LYS A 253 28.72 -10.34 -4.38
N THR A 254 29.22 -11.56 -4.17
CA THR A 254 30.39 -12.10 -4.89
C THR A 254 30.01 -12.89 -6.15
N ALA A 255 28.79 -13.45 -6.19
CA ALA A 255 28.30 -14.19 -7.34
C ALA A 255 28.07 -13.24 -8.52
N LYS A 256 28.70 -13.55 -9.68
CA LYS A 256 28.50 -12.83 -10.93
C LYS A 256 27.31 -13.40 -11.68
N VAL A 257 26.45 -12.54 -12.21
CA VAL A 257 25.25 -12.95 -12.93
C VAL A 257 25.33 -12.51 -14.39
N ALA A 258 25.14 -13.47 -15.30
CA ALA A 258 25.02 -13.20 -16.73
C ALA A 258 23.54 -13.21 -17.12
N VAL A 259 23.04 -12.12 -17.67
CA VAL A 259 21.70 -12.00 -18.23
C VAL A 259 21.79 -12.09 -19.76
N VAL A 260 21.10 -13.05 -20.36
CA VAL A 260 21.11 -13.24 -21.82
C VAL A 260 19.90 -12.51 -22.44
N GLY A 261 20.17 -11.52 -23.27
CA GLY A 261 19.21 -10.68 -23.98
C GLY A 261 18.99 -9.32 -23.32
N ALA A 262 19.18 -8.23 -24.06
CA ALA A 262 18.92 -6.84 -23.67
C ALA A 262 17.51 -6.37 -24.06
N GLY A 263 16.53 -7.27 -24.04
CA GLY A 263 15.10 -6.92 -24.16
C GLY A 263 14.51 -6.43 -22.82
N PRO A 264 13.21 -6.10 -22.78
CA PRO A 264 12.57 -5.57 -21.57
C PRO A 264 12.75 -6.43 -20.32
N ALA A 265 12.64 -7.76 -20.48
CA ALA A 265 12.83 -8.70 -19.37
C ALA A 265 14.27 -8.71 -18.85
N GLY A 266 15.26 -8.75 -19.75
CA GLY A 266 16.67 -8.79 -19.37
C GLY A 266 17.13 -7.48 -18.72
N ILE A 267 16.74 -6.34 -19.29
CA ILE A 267 17.02 -5.02 -18.70
C ILE A 267 16.41 -4.91 -17.30
N ASN A 268 15.15 -5.31 -17.12
CA ASN A 268 14.50 -5.23 -15.82
C ASN A 268 15.12 -6.20 -14.79
N CYS A 269 15.49 -7.41 -15.22
CA CYS A 269 16.20 -8.38 -14.39
C CYS A 269 17.55 -7.83 -13.92
N ALA A 270 18.36 -7.32 -14.84
CA ALA A 270 19.66 -6.73 -14.53
C ALA A 270 19.54 -5.51 -13.61
N TYR A 271 18.54 -4.64 -13.84
CA TYR A 271 18.25 -3.49 -12.98
C TYR A 271 18.06 -3.90 -11.52
N HIS A 272 17.24 -4.92 -11.26
CA HIS A 272 16.99 -5.39 -9.89
C HIS A 272 18.17 -6.14 -9.28
N LEU A 273 18.87 -6.98 -10.06
CA LEU A 273 20.07 -7.68 -9.60
C LEU A 273 21.17 -6.69 -9.16
N LEU A 274 21.38 -5.61 -9.93
CA LEU A 274 22.32 -4.54 -9.56
C LEU A 274 21.90 -3.85 -8.26
N ARG A 275 20.60 -3.52 -8.09
CA ARG A 275 20.09 -2.94 -6.83
C ARG A 275 20.24 -3.86 -5.62
N MET A 276 20.20 -5.17 -5.83
CA MET A 276 20.46 -6.19 -4.81
C MET A 276 21.96 -6.41 -4.53
N GLY A 277 22.84 -5.73 -5.28
CA GLY A 277 24.30 -5.77 -5.11
C GLY A 277 25.01 -6.90 -5.87
N TYR A 278 24.37 -7.53 -6.85
CA TYR A 278 25.00 -8.54 -7.71
C TYR A 278 25.76 -7.89 -8.88
N PRO A 279 27.05 -8.20 -9.09
CA PRO A 279 27.74 -7.89 -10.34
C PRO A 279 27.01 -8.57 -11.51
N THR A 280 26.48 -7.76 -12.43
CA THR A 280 25.59 -8.25 -13.49
C THR A 280 26.01 -7.73 -14.86
N ASP A 281 26.19 -8.65 -15.81
CA ASP A 281 26.50 -8.36 -17.21
C ASP A 281 25.35 -8.81 -18.12
N ILE A 282 24.99 -8.01 -19.12
CA ILE A 282 23.99 -8.37 -20.13
C ILE A 282 24.70 -8.74 -21.44
N PHE A 283 24.36 -9.91 -21.98
CA PHE A 283 24.85 -10.39 -23.28
C PHE A 283 23.73 -10.30 -24.31
N GLU A 284 23.90 -9.45 -25.33
CA GLU A 284 22.92 -9.26 -26.40
C GLU A 284 23.50 -9.77 -27.72
N ALA A 285 22.67 -10.48 -28.50
CA ALA A 285 23.06 -11.03 -29.79
C ALA A 285 23.04 -9.96 -30.90
N HIS A 286 22.19 -8.94 -30.77
CA HIS A 286 22.08 -7.82 -31.70
C HIS A 286 23.10 -6.71 -31.38
N GLY A 287 23.33 -5.81 -32.33
CA GLY A 287 24.22 -4.65 -32.12
C GLY A 287 23.64 -3.54 -31.24
N HIS A 288 22.45 -3.72 -30.66
CA HIS A 288 21.77 -2.72 -29.86
C HIS A 288 20.85 -3.36 -28.80
N ALA A 289 20.61 -2.64 -27.69
CA ALA A 289 19.63 -3.03 -26.69
C ALA A 289 18.19 -2.74 -27.16
N GLY A 290 17.20 -3.21 -26.40
CA GLY A 290 15.78 -2.92 -26.57
C GLY A 290 14.92 -4.11 -26.99
N GLY A 291 15.51 -5.15 -27.59
CA GLY A 291 14.81 -6.37 -28.02
C GLY A 291 13.51 -6.07 -28.77
N MET A 292 12.44 -6.83 -28.47
CA MET A 292 11.13 -6.65 -29.11
C MET A 292 10.50 -5.27 -28.89
N ALA A 293 10.88 -4.53 -27.85
CA ALA A 293 10.37 -3.17 -27.66
C ALA A 293 10.90 -2.24 -28.77
N LEU A 294 12.16 -2.42 -29.20
CA LEU A 294 12.74 -1.64 -30.28
C LEU A 294 12.41 -2.22 -31.67
N THR A 295 12.47 -3.55 -31.82
CA THR A 295 12.38 -4.19 -33.15
C THR A 295 10.96 -4.56 -33.55
N GLY A 296 10.08 -4.86 -32.59
CA GLY A 296 8.75 -5.39 -32.86
C GLY A 296 7.62 -4.37 -32.79
N ILE A 297 7.79 -3.28 -32.03
CA ILE A 297 6.74 -2.27 -31.85
C ILE A 297 6.87 -1.19 -32.93
N PRO A 298 5.80 -0.89 -33.68
CA PRO A 298 5.86 0.16 -34.70
C PRO A 298 6.23 1.53 -34.10
N HIS A 299 7.05 2.29 -34.84
CA HIS A 299 7.59 3.58 -34.41
C HIS A 299 6.53 4.60 -33.97
N TYR A 300 5.36 4.60 -34.61
CA TYR A 300 4.25 5.50 -34.24
C TYR A 300 3.62 5.17 -32.89
N ARG A 301 3.84 3.96 -32.36
CA ARG A 301 3.43 3.56 -31.00
C ARG A 301 4.54 3.73 -29.98
N LEU A 302 5.78 3.41 -30.35
CA LEU A 302 6.97 3.54 -29.50
C LEU A 302 8.12 4.12 -30.33
N PRO A 303 8.47 5.40 -30.16
CA PRO A 303 9.57 6.02 -30.88
C PRO A 303 10.92 5.38 -30.53
N ASN A 304 11.78 5.17 -31.54
CA ASN A 304 13.04 4.44 -31.35
C ASN A 304 14.04 5.19 -30.45
N GLY A 305 14.01 6.52 -30.46
CA GLY A 305 14.91 7.36 -29.64
C GLY A 305 14.54 7.46 -28.16
N LEU A 306 13.57 6.65 -27.70
CA LEU A 306 13.09 6.66 -26.31
C LEU A 306 13.67 5.52 -25.45
N LEU A 307 14.14 4.45 -26.09
CA LEU A 307 14.56 3.21 -25.42
C LEU A 307 15.98 3.29 -24.88
#